data_AF-A0A956Z5F2-F1
#
_entry.id   AF-A0A956Z5F2-F1
#
_cell.length_a   1.000
_cell.length_b   1.000
_cell.length_c   1.000
_cell.angle_alpha   90.00
_cell.angle_beta   90.00
_cell.angle_gamma   90.00
#
_symmetry.space_group_name_H-M   'P 1'
#
loop_
_entity.id
_entity.type
_entity.pdbx_description
1 polymer ?
#
loop_
_entity_poly.entity_id
_entity_poly.type
_entity_poly.pdbx_seq_one_letter_code
_entity_poly.pdbx_strand_id
1 'polypeptide(L)' 'MSTIRRIRSYLASLDPELLLTTRDLLGFGTRSAVDNAVSRLVYREELYRIIPGVFRLPGRTRKVS' A
#
# COMPACT_ATOMS: atom_id res chain seq x y z
N MET A 1 -7.05 -5.30 16.01
CA MET A 1 -5.98 -4.64 15.21
C MET A 1 -6.59 -4.15 13.90
N SER A 2 -6.42 -2.88 13.50
CA SER A 2 -7.12 -2.31 12.32
C SER A 2 -6.50 -2.77 10.99
N THR A 3 -7.32 -2.92 9.94
CA THR A 3 -6.89 -3.31 8.58
C THR A 3 -5.73 -2.44 8.07
N ILE A 4 -5.82 -1.13 8.24
CA ILE A 4 -4.76 -0.19 7.84
C ILE A 4 -3.43 -0.44 8.56
N ARG A 5 -3.45 -0.79 9.85
CA ARG A 5 -2.22 -1.07 10.61
C ARG A 5 -1.56 -2.37 10.15
N ARG A 6 -2.36 -3.39 9.83
CA ARG A 6 -1.87 -4.66 9.26
C ARG A 6 -1.26 -4.46 7.88
N ILE A 7 -1.98 -3.74 7.00
CA ILE A 7 -1.48 -3.38 5.66
C ILE A 7 -0.17 -2.59 5.79
N ARG A 8 -0.12 -1.53 6.59
CA ARG A 8 1.11 -0.73 6.75
C ARG A 8 2.30 -1.57 7.24
N SER A 9 2.07 -2.48 8.18
CA SER A 9 3.11 -3.38 8.68
C SER A 9 3.63 -4.33 7.58
N TYR A 10 2.72 -4.85 6.75
CA TYR A 10 3.06 -5.65 5.58
C TYR A 10 3.87 -4.83 4.56
N LEU A 11 3.40 -3.63 4.21
CA LEU A 11 4.08 -2.73 3.27
C LEU A 11 5.52 -2.40 3.70
N ALA A 12 5.77 -2.22 4.99
CA ALA A 12 7.09 -1.93 5.54
C ALA A 12 8.10 -3.09 5.36
N SER A 13 7.63 -4.31 5.09
CA SER A 13 8.46 -5.49 4.89
C SER A 13 8.79 -5.78 3.42
N LEU A 14 8.18 -5.04 2.49
CA LEU A 14 8.31 -5.28 1.05
C LEU A 14 9.45 -4.47 0.44
N ASP A 15 9.97 -4.98 -0.67
CA ASP A 15 10.88 -4.24 -1.54
C ASP A 15 10.13 -3.03 -2.14
N PRO A 16 10.67 -1.79 -2.07
CA PRO A 16 10.06 -0.61 -2.65
C PRO A 16 9.79 -0.70 -4.17
N GLU A 17 10.54 -1.53 -4.90
CA GLU A 17 10.36 -1.73 -6.35
C GLU A 17 9.21 -2.71 -6.67
N LEU A 18 8.62 -3.36 -5.65
CA LEU A 18 7.56 -4.34 -5.83
C LEU A 18 6.21 -3.66 -6.11
N LEU A 19 5.50 -4.19 -7.11
CA LEU A 19 4.13 -3.82 -7.41
C LEU A 19 3.14 -4.62 -6.57
N LEU A 20 2.14 -3.93 -6.03
CA LEU A 20 1.10 -4.49 -5.19
C LEU A 20 -0.25 -4.39 -5.88
N THR A 21 -1.06 -5.42 -5.75
CA THR A 21 -2.44 -5.43 -6.22
C THR A 21 -3.41 -5.38 -5.07
N THR A 22 -4.66 -4.97 -5.32
CA THR A 22 -5.73 -5.09 -4.32
C THR A 22 -5.89 -6.53 -3.84
N ARG A 23 -5.66 -7.53 -4.70
CA ARG A 23 -5.79 -8.95 -4.35
C ARG A 23 -4.82 -9.36 -3.24
N ASP A 24 -3.59 -8.86 -3.29
CA ASP A 24 -2.56 -9.10 -2.27
C ASP A 24 -2.99 -8.55 -0.89
N LEU A 25 -3.90 -7.57 -0.89
CA LEU A 25 -4.36 -6.89 0.32
C LEU A 25 -5.67 -7.44 0.88
N LEU A 26 -6.41 -8.27 0.13
CA LEU A 26 -7.70 -8.83 0.57
C LEU A 26 -7.55 -9.76 1.80
N GLY A 27 -6.37 -10.34 2.03
CA GLY A 27 -6.09 -11.13 3.22
C GLY A 27 -6.11 -10.34 4.55
N PHE A 28 -6.08 -9.00 4.49
CA PHE A 28 -6.04 -8.15 5.69
C PHE A 28 -7.41 -7.71 6.20
N GLY A 29 -8.49 -7.93 5.44
CA GLY A 29 -9.86 -7.58 5.85
C GLY A 29 -10.89 -7.67 4.73
N THR A 30 -12.10 -7.15 4.97
CA THR A 30 -13.16 -7.07 3.96
C THR A 30 -12.76 -6.13 2.81
N ARG A 31 -13.40 -6.29 1.64
CA ARG A 31 -13.14 -5.43 0.48
C ARG A 31 -13.26 -3.93 0.82
N SER A 32 -14.34 -3.52 1.47
CA SER A 32 -14.56 -2.13 1.87
C SER A 32 -13.53 -1.63 2.87
N ALA A 33 -13.08 -2.47 3.80
CA ALA A 33 -12.05 -2.10 4.77
C ALA A 33 -10.68 -1.93 4.12
N VAL A 34 -10.33 -2.80 3.17
CA VAL A 34 -9.10 -2.70 2.38
C VAL A 34 -9.14 -1.46 1.49
N ASP A 35 -10.23 -1.22 0.76
CA ASP A 35 -10.37 -0.06 -0.12
C ASP A 35 -10.29 1.27 0.68
N ASN A 36 -10.92 1.34 1.86
CA ASN A 36 -10.79 2.50 2.74
C ASN A 36 -9.36 2.70 3.25
N ALA A 37 -8.70 1.62 3.68
CA ALA A 37 -7.32 1.67 4.16
C ALA A 37 -6.35 2.14 3.06
N VAL A 38 -6.45 1.55 1.87
CA VAL A 38 -5.64 1.91 0.70
C VAL A 38 -5.88 3.36 0.29
N SER A 39 -7.14 3.82 0.25
CA SER A 39 -7.45 5.22 -0.05
C SER A 39 -6.77 6.19 0.92
N ARG A 40 -6.74 5.86 2.22
CA ARG A 40 -6.04 6.65 3.24
C ARG A 40 -4.51 6.62 3.07
N LEU A 41 -3.94 5.47 2.72
CA LEU A 41 -2.49 5.34 2.49
C LEU A 41 -2.06 6.12 1.25
N VAL A 42 -2.88 6.10 0.19
CA VAL A 42 -2.65 6.91 -1.02
C VAL A 42 -2.73 8.40 -0.72
N TYR A 43 -3.74 8.83 0.04
CA TYR A 43 -3.88 10.23 0.45
C TYR A 43 -2.68 10.73 1.27
N ARG A 44 -2.02 9.84 2.01
CA ARG A 44 -0.83 10.15 2.84
C ARG A 44 0.50 9.96 2.11
N GLU A 45 0.47 9.64 0.82
CA GLU A 45 1.66 9.34 0.02
C GLU A 45 2.48 8.15 0.54
N GLU A 46 1.90 7.31 1.40
CA GLU A 46 2.50 6.07 1.89
C GLU A 46 2.40 4.93 0.86
N LEU A 47 1.61 5.14 -0.20
CA LEU A 47 1.36 4.20 -1.29
C LEU A 47 0.95 5.01 -2.53
N TYR A 48 1.42 4.66 -3.72
CA TYR A 48 1.00 5.33 -4.96
C TYR A 48 0.16 4.40 -5.82
N ARG A 49 -1.04 4.84 -6.22
CA ARG A 49 -1.87 4.11 -7.19
C ARG A 49 -1.36 4.39 -8.61
N ILE A 50 -1.02 3.34 -9.35
CA ILE A 50 -0.60 3.47 -10.76
C ILE A 50 -1.82 3.38 -11.67
N ILE A 51 -2.62 2.32 -11.49
CA ILE A 51 -3.89 2.08 -12.18
C ILE A 51 -4.91 1.50 -11.17
N PRO A 52 -6.21 1.41 -11.50
CA PRO A 52 -7.19 0.81 -10.60
C PRO A 52 -6.75 -0.59 -10.12
N GLY A 53 -6.58 -0.71 -8.81
CA GLY A 53 -6.19 -1.97 -8.17
C GLY A 53 -4.71 -2.34 -8.21
N VAL A 54 -3.85 -1.46 -8.74
CA VAL A 54 -2.38 -1.65 -8.74
C VAL A 54 -1.68 -0.44 -8.11
N PHE A 55 -0.72 -0.74 -7.25
CA PHE A 55 -0.04 0.20 -6.39
C PHE A 55 1.47 -0.05 -6.39
N ARG A 56 2.24 0.99 -6.10
CA ARG A 56 3.67 0.90 -5.79
C ARG A 56 3.95 1.56 -4.45
N LEU A 57 5.00 1.12 -3.81
CA LEU A 57 5.53 1.80 -2.63
C LEU A 57 6.20 3.12 -3.04
N PRO A 58 6.29 4.09 -2.11
CA PRO A 58 7.21 5.20 -2.27
C PRO A 58 8.62 4.61 -2.35
N GLY A 59 9.21 4.64 -3.55
CA GLY A 59 10.60 4.25 -3.73
C GLY A 59 11.48 5.01 -2.75
N ARG A 60 12.60 4.40 -2.31
CA ARG A 60 13.64 5.21 -1.68
C ARG A 60 14.05 6.23 -2.72
N THR A 61 13.69 7.49 -2.54
CA THR A 61 14.35 8.58 -3.23
C THR A 61 15.82 8.40 -2.91
N ARG A 62 16.60 7.85 -3.85
CA ARG A 62 18.03 8.10 -3.89
C ARG A 62 18.08 9.61 -3.95
N LYS A 63 18.35 10.26 -2.82
CA LYS A 63 18.90 11.60 -2.83
C LYS A 63 20.16 11.46 -3.68
N VAL A 64 20.08 11.87 -4.92
CA VAL A 64 21.25 12.16 -5.72
C VAL A 64 21.79 13.44 -5.08
N SER A 65 22.60 13.25 -4.04
CA SER A 65 23.51 14.25 -3.50
C SER A 65 24.68 14.41 -4.44
#